data_AF-A0A7K2Y7I7-F1
#
_entry.id   AF-A0A7K2Y7I7-F1
#
_cell.length_a   1.000
_cell.length_b   1.000
_cell.length_c   1.000
_cell.angle_alpha   90.00
_cell.angle_beta   90.00
_cell.angle_gamma   90.00
#
_symmetry.space_group_name_H-M   'P 1'
#
loop_
_entity.id
_entity.type
_entity.pdbx_description
1 polymer ?
#
loop_
_entity_poly.entity_id
_entity_poly.type
_entity_poly.pdbx_seq_one_letter_code
_entity_poly.pdbx_strand_id
1 'polypeptide(L)'
;MKDLPPGLPPAHSRKWHNRRWWDQLGYLRVRSLGNPQWSRDIPWLITWLRRERSTALPADQGLYDEAITAARHYARLPRRAPEAEHAWDRLLEPVDELLTRRQTRHLTATHEARTGRSDAGS
;
A
#
# COMPACT_ATOMS: atom_id res chain seq x y z
N MET A 1 -15.87 0.42 -5.69
CA MET A 1 -14.48 0.02 -5.38
C MET A 1 -13.59 1.02 -6.07
N LYS A 2 -12.67 1.66 -5.34
CA LYS A 2 -11.68 2.56 -5.96
C LYS A 2 -10.73 1.72 -6.82
N ASP A 3 -10.43 2.19 -8.01
CA ASP A 3 -9.53 1.48 -8.92
C ASP A 3 -8.14 1.30 -8.29
N LEU A 4 -7.50 0.19 -8.64
CA LEU A 4 -6.13 -0.04 -8.22
C LEU A 4 -5.19 0.90 -8.98
N PRO A 5 -4.15 1.44 -8.33
CA PRO A 5 -3.09 2.16 -9.02
C PRO A 5 -2.58 1.41 -10.27
N PRO A 6 -2.28 2.13 -11.36
CA PRO A 6 -1.74 1.53 -12.57
C PRO A 6 -0.52 0.65 -12.28
N GLY A 7 -0.52 -0.58 -12.80
CA GLY A 7 0.58 -1.53 -12.62
C GLY A 7 0.45 -2.47 -11.41
N LEU A 8 -0.56 -2.29 -10.54
CA LEU A 8 -0.87 -3.27 -9.49
C LEU A 8 -1.71 -4.44 -10.03
N PRO A 9 -1.45 -5.70 -9.59
CA PRO A 9 -2.29 -6.83 -9.96
C PRO A 9 -3.74 -6.68 -9.44
N PRO A 10 -4.76 -7.18 -10.17
CA PRO A 10 -6.15 -7.18 -9.71
C PRO A 10 -6.33 -7.80 -8.32
N ALA A 11 -7.35 -7.35 -7.57
CA ALA A 11 -7.56 -7.74 -6.18
C ALA A 11 -7.69 -9.28 -5.97
N HIS A 12 -8.25 -9.99 -6.94
CA HIS A 12 -8.42 -11.45 -6.85
C HIS A 12 -7.28 -12.24 -7.53
N SER A 13 -6.18 -11.58 -7.91
CA SER A 13 -5.09 -12.24 -8.64
C SER A 13 -4.19 -13.07 -7.73
N ARG A 14 -3.85 -14.28 -8.19
CA ARG A 14 -2.85 -15.16 -7.55
C ARG A 14 -1.48 -14.49 -7.40
N LYS A 15 -1.19 -13.44 -8.18
CA LYS A 15 0.05 -12.65 -8.10
C LYS A 15 0.26 -12.00 -6.72
N TRP A 16 -0.80 -11.67 -5.99
CA TRP A 16 -0.68 -11.12 -4.63
C TRP A 16 -0.14 -12.12 -3.61
N HIS A 17 -0.49 -13.40 -3.74
CA HIS A 17 0.07 -14.44 -2.88
C HIS A 17 1.58 -14.59 -3.07
N ASN A 18 2.08 -14.43 -4.29
CA ASN A 18 3.52 -14.44 -4.58
C ASN A 18 4.21 -13.15 -4.14
N ARG A 19 3.52 -12.01 -4.17
CA ARG A 19 4.04 -10.71 -3.73
C ARG A 19 3.97 -10.48 -2.22
N ARG A 20 3.31 -11.35 -1.45
CA ARG A 20 3.12 -11.21 0.00
C ARG A 20 4.43 -10.87 0.75
N TRP A 21 5.55 -11.46 0.36
CA TRP A 21 6.82 -11.26 1.07
C TRP A 21 7.57 -9.98 0.64
N TRP A 22 7.22 -9.42 -0.51
CA TRP A 22 7.91 -8.29 -1.13
C TRP A 22 7.09 -6.98 -1.12
N ASP A 23 5.76 -7.07 -1.18
CA ASP A 23 4.84 -5.92 -1.14
C ASP A 23 3.63 -6.23 -0.24
N GLN A 24 3.90 -6.17 1.07
CA GLN A 24 2.88 -6.41 2.10
C GLN A 24 1.78 -5.35 2.09
N LEU A 25 2.10 -4.09 1.78
CA LEU A 25 1.09 -3.02 1.71
C LEU A 25 0.16 -3.19 0.52
N GLY A 26 0.67 -3.65 -0.63
CA GLY A 26 -0.18 -3.93 -1.78
C GLY A 26 -1.07 -5.16 -1.55
N TYR A 27 -0.53 -6.19 -0.89
CA TYR A 27 -1.30 -7.36 -0.45
C TYR A 27 -2.42 -6.94 0.52
N LEU A 28 -2.11 -6.04 1.46
CA LEU A 28 -3.10 -5.49 2.38
C LEU A 28 -4.11 -4.61 1.70
N ARG A 29 -3.68 -3.77 0.75
CA ARG A 29 -4.59 -2.95 0.00
C ARG A 29 -5.64 -3.80 -0.69
N VAL A 30 -5.23 -4.89 -1.29
CA VAL A 30 -6.13 -5.80 -1.98
C VAL A 30 -6.99 -6.65 -1.05
N ARG A 31 -6.41 -7.15 0.05
CA ARG A 31 -7.17 -7.96 1.00
C ARG A 31 -8.06 -7.12 1.89
N SER A 32 -7.43 -6.24 2.65
CA SER A 32 -8.05 -5.62 3.79
C SER A 32 -8.55 -4.20 3.48
N LEU A 33 -7.96 -3.51 2.49
CA LEU A 33 -8.24 -2.09 2.25
C LEU A 33 -9.25 -1.82 1.12
N GLY A 34 -9.27 -2.63 0.06
CA GLY A 34 -10.07 -2.37 -1.14
C GLY A 34 -11.39 -3.14 -1.20
N ASN A 35 -11.57 -4.18 -0.37
CA ASN A 35 -12.77 -5.01 -0.37
C ASN A 35 -13.67 -4.68 0.84
N PRO A 36 -14.86 -4.07 0.64
CA PRO A 36 -15.78 -3.75 1.72
C PRO A 36 -16.38 -4.98 2.41
N GLN A 37 -16.30 -6.17 1.81
CA GLN A 37 -16.80 -7.41 2.41
C GLN A 37 -15.83 -8.03 3.41
N TRP A 38 -14.55 -7.62 3.44
CA TRP A 38 -13.55 -8.20 4.34
C TRP A 38 -13.38 -7.35 5.60
N SER A 39 -13.15 -8.00 6.74
CA SER A 39 -12.96 -7.28 8.00
C SER A 39 -11.67 -6.45 7.94
N ARG A 40 -11.80 -5.15 8.18
CA ARG A 40 -10.71 -4.18 8.19
C ARG A 40 -10.03 -4.22 9.56
N ASP A 41 -8.90 -4.92 9.68
CA ASP A 41 -8.11 -4.98 10.92
C ASP A 41 -7.23 -3.72 11.07
N ILE A 42 -7.82 -2.66 11.63
CA ILE A 42 -7.19 -1.35 11.76
C ILE A 42 -6.05 -1.33 12.79
N PRO A 43 -6.17 -1.94 13.99
CA PRO A 43 -5.06 -2.00 14.94
C PRO A 43 -3.81 -2.66 14.36
N TRP A 44 -4.00 -3.76 13.63
CA TRP A 44 -2.92 -4.44 12.94
C TRP A 44 -2.32 -3.54 11.85
N LEU A 45 -3.15 -2.86 11.05
CA LEU A 45 -2.67 -1.95 10.00
C LEU A 45 -1.82 -0.81 10.56
N ILE A 46 -2.27 -0.17 11.64
CA ILE A 46 -1.51 0.92 12.30
C ILE A 46 -0.16 0.41 12.79
N THR A 47 -0.13 -0.79 13.39
CA THR A 47 1.11 -1.42 13.86
C THR A 47 2.07 -1.66 12.69
N TRP A 48 1.55 -2.17 11.58
CA TRP A 48 2.31 -2.40 10.37
C TRP A 48 2.89 -1.09 9.77
N LEU A 49 2.06 -0.06 9.61
CA LEU A 49 2.48 1.25 9.09
C LEU A 49 3.60 1.86 9.94
N ARG A 50 3.52 1.76 11.27
CA ARG A 50 4.60 2.23 12.16
C ARG A 50 5.90 1.47 11.96
N ARG A 51 5.82 0.15 11.81
CA ARG A 51 7.00 -0.68 11.54
C ARG A 51 7.66 -0.27 10.22
N GLU A 52 6.89 -0.18 9.15
CA GLU A 52 7.41 0.21 7.83
C GLU A 52 7.98 1.63 7.82
N ARG A 53 7.33 2.57 8.51
CA ARG A 53 7.82 3.95 8.69
C ARG A 53 9.22 3.98 9.28
N SER A 54 9.53 3.11 10.25
CA SER A 54 10.83 3.11 10.95
C SER A 54 12.02 2.78 10.03
N THR A 55 11.76 2.07 8.93
CA THR A 55 12.76 1.70 7.91
C THR A 55 12.54 2.41 6.57
N ALA A 56 11.59 3.37 6.52
CA ALA A 56 11.25 4.07 5.30
C ALA A 56 12.24 5.19 4.97
N LEU A 57 12.39 5.45 3.68
CA LEU A 57 13.11 6.62 3.19
C LEU A 57 12.47 7.90 3.75
N PRO A 58 13.25 8.94 4.08
CA PRO A 58 12.71 10.19 4.64
C PRO A 58 11.57 10.80 3.81
N ALA A 59 11.67 10.73 2.47
CA ALA A 59 10.67 11.24 1.54
C ALA A 59 9.29 10.55 1.62
N ASP A 60 9.23 9.36 2.22
CA ASP A 60 7.99 8.59 2.38
C ASP A 60 7.44 8.63 3.81
N GLN A 61 8.22 9.09 4.79
CA GLN A 61 7.79 9.09 6.21
C GLN A 61 6.50 9.89 6.42
N GLY A 62 6.36 11.03 5.74
CA GLY A 62 5.14 11.84 5.79
C GLY A 62 3.89 11.08 5.34
N LEU A 63 3.99 10.27 4.28
CA LEU A 63 2.87 9.45 3.80
C LEU A 63 2.47 8.36 4.81
N TYR A 64 3.43 7.78 5.55
CA TYR A 64 3.07 6.87 6.65
C TYR A 64 2.37 7.61 7.78
N ASP A 65 2.81 8.81 8.14
CA ASP A 65 2.19 9.61 9.20
C ASP A 65 0.76 10.01 8.84
N GLU A 66 0.52 10.40 7.58
CA GLU A 66 -0.80 10.64 7.02
C GLU A 66 -1.67 9.38 7.07
N ALA A 67 -1.16 8.23 6.60
CA ALA A 67 -1.87 6.96 6.64
C ALA A 67 -2.22 6.53 8.08
N ILE A 68 -1.28 6.66 9.03
CA ILE A 68 -1.52 6.33 10.45
C ILE A 68 -2.60 7.25 11.03
N THR A 69 -2.58 8.54 10.69
CA THR A 69 -3.58 9.51 11.15
C THR A 69 -4.95 9.19 10.60
N ALA A 70 -5.06 8.93 9.29
CA ALA A 70 -6.31 8.52 8.64
C ALA A 70 -6.85 7.20 9.20
N ALA A 71 -5.99 6.21 9.45
CA ALA A 71 -6.38 4.93 10.05
C ALA A 71 -6.93 5.10 11.47
N ARG A 72 -6.30 5.95 12.29
CA ARG A 72 -6.79 6.29 13.63
C ARG A 72 -8.14 7.00 13.57
N HIS A 73 -8.34 7.90 12.61
CA HIS A 73 -9.61 8.57 12.40
C HIS A 73 -10.71 7.57 12.02
N TYR A 74 -10.46 6.70 11.04
CA TYR A 74 -11.39 5.64 10.65
C TYR A 74 -11.75 4.71 11.82
N ALA A 75 -10.78 4.29 12.64
CA ALA A 75 -11.01 3.42 13.79
C ALA A 75 -11.97 4.00 14.86
N ARG A 76 -12.11 5.33 14.91
CA ARG A 76 -12.99 6.02 15.85
C ARG A 76 -14.43 6.14 15.35
N LEU A 77 -14.68 5.86 14.07
CA LEU A 77 -16.00 5.98 13.48
C LEU A 77 -16.82 4.70 13.69
N PRO A 78 -18.13 4.82 13.96
CA PRO A 78 -19.01 3.66 13.94
C PRO A 78 -19.00 2.97 12.57
N ARG A 79 -18.94 1.64 12.52
CA ARG A 79 -18.83 0.87 11.25
C ARG A 79 -19.95 1.15 10.24
N ARG A 80 -21.13 1.59 10.69
CA ARG A 80 -22.30 1.88 9.84
C ARG A 80 -22.47 3.36 9.53
N ALA A 81 -21.54 4.21 9.98
CA ALA A 81 -21.59 5.63 9.71
C ALA A 81 -21.28 5.90 8.22
N PRO A 82 -22.08 6.74 7.52
CA PRO A 82 -21.77 7.15 6.14
C PRO A 82 -20.37 7.77 5.98
N GLU A 83 -19.87 8.41 7.04
CA GLU A 83 -18.55 9.04 7.11
C GLU A 83 -17.42 8.01 7.19
N ALA A 84 -17.72 6.75 7.56
CA ALA A 84 -16.73 5.70 7.65
C ALA A 84 -16.11 5.38 6.28
N GLU A 85 -16.92 5.38 5.21
CA GLU A 85 -16.40 5.15 3.86
C GLU A 85 -15.55 6.34 3.36
N HIS A 86 -15.93 7.59 3.68
CA HIS A 86 -15.10 8.75 3.36
C HIS A 86 -13.77 8.77 4.15
N ALA A 87 -13.81 8.40 5.43
CA ALA A 87 -12.59 8.25 6.23
C ALA A 87 -11.71 7.11 5.72
N TRP A 88 -12.34 6.07 5.16
CA TRP A 88 -11.65 4.97 4.53
C TRP A 88 -10.94 5.39 3.24
N ASP A 89 -11.61 6.13 2.35
CA ASP A 89 -11.00 6.65 1.12
C ASP A 89 -9.81 7.56 1.41
N ARG A 90 -9.88 8.37 2.48
CA ARG A 90 -8.76 9.20 2.95
C ARG A 90 -7.57 8.40 3.47
N LEU A 91 -7.80 7.20 4.00
CA LEU A 91 -6.70 6.29 4.35
C LEU A 91 -6.07 5.67 3.10
N LEU A 92 -6.89 5.36 2.09
CA LEU A 92 -6.43 4.73 0.85
C LEU A 92 -5.50 5.63 0.04
N GLU A 93 -5.67 6.94 0.10
CA GLU A 93 -4.88 7.92 -0.67
C GLU A 93 -3.37 7.91 -0.36
N PRO A 94 -2.90 8.13 0.88
CA PRO A 94 -1.47 8.04 1.18
C PRO A 94 -0.91 6.62 0.98
N VAL A 95 -1.75 5.60 1.17
CA VAL A 95 -1.38 4.19 0.90
C VAL A 95 -1.15 3.96 -0.60
N ASP A 96 -2.01 4.51 -1.47
CA ASP A 96 -1.85 4.44 -2.94
C ASP A 96 -0.56 5.07 -3.41
N GLU A 97 -0.25 6.25 -2.88
CA GLU A 97 0.96 6.97 -3.22
C GLU A 97 2.21 6.19 -2.79
N LEU A 98 2.22 5.62 -1.57
CA LEU A 98 3.30 4.74 -1.11
C LEU A 98 3.51 3.55 -2.05
N LEU A 99 2.43 2.90 -2.48
CA LEU A 99 2.50 1.76 -3.40
C LEU A 99 3.03 2.16 -4.77
N THR A 100 2.58 3.30 -5.28
CA THR A 100 3.04 3.84 -6.57
C THR A 100 4.53 4.13 -6.52
N ARG A 101 5.02 4.83 -5.49
CA ARG A 101 6.46 5.11 -5.31
C ARG A 101 7.31 3.86 -5.17
N ARG A 102 6.83 2.84 -4.45
CA ARG A 102 7.50 1.54 -4.34
C ARG A 102 7.59 0.85 -5.69
N GLN A 103 6.48 0.79 -6.42
CA GLN A 103 6.41 0.16 -7.74
C GLN A 103 7.32 0.87 -8.74
N THR A 104 7.33 2.21 -8.77
CA THR A 104 8.21 3.00 -9.62
C THR A 104 9.68 2.70 -9.33
N ARG A 105 10.11 2.76 -8.06
CA ARG A 105 11.50 2.45 -7.68
C ARG A 105 11.90 1.03 -8.05
N HIS A 106 11.01 0.06 -7.88
CA HIS A 106 11.27 -1.30 -8.30
C HIS A 106 11.49 -1.41 -9.81
N LEU A 107 10.60 -0.80 -10.61
CA LEU A 107 10.72 -0.82 -12.06
C LEU A 107 12.02 -0.17 -12.52
N THR A 108 12.39 0.99 -11.95
CA THR A 108 13.67 1.65 -12.21
C THR A 108 14.85 0.74 -11.89
N ALA A 109 14.90 0.15 -10.69
CA ALA A 109 15.98 -0.75 -10.29
C ALA A 109 16.07 -2.00 -11.18
N THR A 110 14.94 -2.56 -11.61
CA THR A 110 14.93 -3.70 -12.53
C THR A 110 15.39 -3.33 -13.93
N HIS A 111 15.07 -2.12 -14.40
CA HIS A 111 15.52 -1.60 -15.68
C HIS A 111 17.04 -1.40 -15.68
N GLU A 112 17.57 -0.72 -14.65
CA GLU A 112 19.02 -0.50 -14.47
C GLU A 112 19.80 -1.81 -14.35
N ALA A 113 19.30 -2.79 -13.60
CA ALA A 113 19.94 -4.10 -13.49
C ALA A 113 19.96 -4.87 -14.82
N ARG A 114 18.95 -4.64 -15.68
CA ARG A 114 18.87 -5.26 -17.00
C ARG A 114 19.82 -4.58 -17.99
N THR A 115 19.94 -3.25 -17.98
CA THR A 115 20.86 -2.51 -18.85
C THR A 115 22.31 -2.72 -18.44
N GLY A 116 22.63 -2.69 -17.14
CA GLY A 116 23.99 -2.95 -16.65
C GLY A 116 24.49 -4.38 -16.91
N ARG A 117 23.58 -5.37 -16.99
CA ARG A 117 23.93 -6.74 -17.39
C ARG A 117 24.21 -6.86 -18.90
N SER A 118 23.54 -6.05 -19.73
CA SER A 118 23.81 -6.00 -21.17
C SER A 118 25.16 -5.34 -21.47
N ASP A 119 25.55 -4.31 -20.71
CA ASP A 119 26.83 -3.60 -20.89
C ASP A 119 28.04 -4.40 -20.37
N ALA A 120 27.85 -5.25 -19.35
CA ALA A 120 28.90 -6.12 -18.81
C ALA A 120 29.13 -7.41 -19.64
N GLY A 121 28.41 -7.58 -20.74
CA GLY A 121 28.47 -8.77 -21.61
C GLY A 121 28.92 -8.49 -23.04
N SER A 122 29.49 -7.31 -23.33
CA SER A 122 30.09 -6.97 -24.64
C SER A 122 31.61 -6.92 -24.56
#